data_AF-A0A0T9MS58-F1
#
_entry.id   AF-A0A0T9MS58-F1
#
_cell.length_a   1.000
_cell.length_b   1.000
_cell.length_c   1.000
_cell.angle_alpha   90.00
_cell.angle_beta   90.00
_cell.angle_gamma   90.00
#
_symmetry.space_group_name_H-M   'P 1'
#
loop_
_entity.id
_entity.type
_entity.pdbx_description
1 polymer ?
#
loop_
_entity_poly.entity_id
_entity_poly.type
_entity_poly.pdbx_seq_one_letter_code
_entity_poly.pdbx_strand_id
1 'polypeptide(L)'
;MAICKRNDCKYSVGQFPAERELRLCSEHYQRRLSYAAKRDIKQGLTCQYPPCGISLSNTRNHRYCCNEHRNKSRRLIDDDAIVNLVKHSYWINVESLLKNNPLGIGSIKSPNDIVDLIRLYQRKAAHQKAYNTINGLRITDSYGVPLKRLIPWFELELCHIYPNSKGGSNTLNNIIIAPALINRKMKDSVPVCTSGGVFRGIKAVDVPIPIKYTLLKALTDQYGALEVQQALSPVKHVNFLAPDVLRRLFGTNIYAHPPMLKLLKEEVSRLNLWDLLESIDHITKSPWLSAGPANELFAVAAFHAMLNGDADKFLEIFSGLREDMNVRARDQKTLIYADYQNILDQYMVRYFNLDLHDQEACNIFYNSFFTVKPLDKRGILVTPS
;
A
#
# COMPACT_ATOMS: atom_id res chain seq x y z
N MET A 1 19.63 -18.22 69.51
CA MET A 1 19.68 -19.20 68.39
C MET A 1 19.86 -18.45 67.09
N ALA A 2 20.73 -18.93 66.20
CA ALA A 2 20.86 -18.35 64.86
C ALA A 2 19.59 -18.68 64.04
N ILE A 3 19.02 -17.67 63.38
CA ILE A 3 17.81 -17.78 62.57
C ILE A 3 18.23 -17.96 61.09
N CYS A 4 17.42 -18.69 60.33
CA CYS A 4 17.62 -18.89 58.89
C CYS A 4 17.84 -17.57 58.14
N LYS A 5 18.80 -17.54 57.21
CA LYS A 5 19.16 -16.39 56.38
C LYS A 5 18.09 -15.95 55.37
N ARG A 6 17.10 -16.81 55.08
CA ARG A 6 16.04 -16.50 54.10
C ARG A 6 15.05 -15.48 54.68
N ASN A 7 14.76 -14.44 53.91
CA ASN A 7 13.73 -13.45 54.23
C ASN A 7 12.42 -14.17 54.63
N ASP A 8 11.77 -13.67 55.67
CA ASP A 8 10.49 -14.16 56.21
C ASP A 8 10.50 -15.56 56.84
N CYS A 9 11.68 -16.17 57.07
CA CYS A 9 11.81 -17.44 57.77
C CYS A 9 12.15 -17.24 59.26
N LYS A 10 11.28 -17.73 60.16
CA LYS A 10 11.49 -17.66 61.63
C LYS A 10 12.12 -18.93 62.24
N TYR A 11 12.38 -19.95 61.43
CA TYR A 11 12.96 -21.21 61.90
C TYR A 11 14.45 -21.07 62.26
N SER A 12 14.89 -21.83 63.25
CA SER A 12 16.31 -21.94 63.62
C SER A 12 17.13 -22.55 62.48
N VAL A 13 18.40 -22.15 62.38
CA VAL A 13 19.37 -22.80 61.48
C VAL A 13 19.44 -24.30 61.81
N GLY A 14 19.57 -25.11 60.77
CA GLY A 14 19.58 -26.57 60.87
C GLY A 14 20.79 -27.11 61.65
N GLN A 15 20.71 -28.37 62.08
CA GLN A 15 21.70 -28.96 62.98
C GLN A 15 22.93 -29.47 62.24
N PHE A 16 22.85 -29.75 60.94
CA PHE A 16 23.96 -30.33 60.17
C PHE A 16 25.01 -29.27 59.76
N PRO A 17 26.31 -29.63 59.64
CA PRO A 17 27.38 -28.69 59.29
C PRO A 17 27.12 -27.88 58.02
N ALA A 18 26.65 -28.53 56.95
CA ALA A 18 26.36 -27.89 55.67
C ALA A 18 25.16 -26.90 55.73
N GLU A 19 24.20 -27.15 56.62
CA GLU A 19 23.07 -26.25 56.86
C GLU A 19 23.54 -24.98 57.61
N ARG A 20 24.45 -25.16 58.57
CA ARG A 20 25.04 -24.09 59.39
C ARG A 20 25.94 -23.17 58.57
N GLU A 21 26.76 -23.74 57.70
CA GLU A 21 27.64 -22.99 56.79
C GLU A 21 26.84 -22.03 55.91
N LEU A 22 25.72 -22.51 55.34
CA LEU A 22 24.84 -21.70 54.50
C LEU A 22 23.83 -20.85 55.28
N ARG A 23 23.79 -21.01 56.61
CA ARG A 23 22.81 -20.41 57.54
C ARG A 23 21.36 -20.66 57.11
N LEU A 24 21.01 -21.88 56.73
CA LEU A 24 19.64 -22.27 56.34
C LEU A 24 19.01 -23.19 57.40
N CYS A 25 17.68 -23.12 57.58
CA CYS A 25 16.96 -24.19 58.27
C CYS A 25 16.90 -25.45 57.40
N SER A 26 16.63 -26.61 57.99
CA SER A 26 16.64 -27.90 57.27
C SER A 26 15.68 -27.92 56.07
N GLU A 27 14.50 -27.31 56.19
CA GLU A 27 13.56 -27.21 55.06
C GLU A 27 14.12 -26.41 53.88
N HIS A 28 14.71 -25.24 54.15
CA HIS A 28 15.30 -24.40 53.10
C HIS A 28 16.56 -25.01 52.48
N TYR A 29 17.32 -25.77 53.27
CA TYR A 29 18.46 -26.54 52.77
C TYR A 29 18.01 -27.67 51.86
N GLN A 30 17.00 -28.46 52.25
CA GLN A 30 16.42 -29.51 51.42
C GLN A 30 15.79 -28.96 50.13
N ARG A 31 15.06 -27.83 50.19
CA ARG A 31 14.59 -27.14 48.98
C ARG A 31 15.74 -26.73 48.08
N ARG A 32 16.84 -26.21 48.62
CA ARG A 32 18.04 -25.85 47.84
C ARG A 32 18.64 -27.07 47.14
N LEU A 33 18.79 -28.20 47.82
CA LEU A 33 19.27 -29.46 47.23
C LEU A 33 18.33 -29.93 46.11
N SER A 34 17.01 -29.90 46.35
CA SER A 34 16.02 -30.25 45.32
C SER A 34 16.09 -29.33 44.10
N TYR A 35 16.36 -28.04 44.30
CA TYR A 35 16.56 -27.10 43.19
C TYR A 35 17.87 -27.35 42.48
N ALA A 36 18.96 -27.67 43.17
CA ALA A 36 20.24 -28.03 42.55
C ALA A 36 20.09 -29.27 41.66
N ALA A 37 19.50 -30.35 42.18
CA ALA A 37 19.22 -31.57 41.40
C ALA A 37 18.32 -31.28 40.18
N LYS A 38 17.30 -30.41 40.31
CA LYS A 38 16.49 -29.96 39.17
C LYS A 38 17.27 -29.14 38.15
N ARG A 39 18.28 -28.37 38.56
CA ARG A 39 19.16 -27.63 37.64
C ARG A 39 20.07 -28.59 36.88
N ASP A 40 20.59 -29.62 37.54
CA ASP A 40 21.44 -30.64 36.92
C ASP A 40 20.67 -31.43 35.86
N ILE A 41 19.42 -31.83 36.14
CA ILE A 41 18.52 -32.44 35.12
C ILE A 41 18.31 -31.49 33.93
N LYS A 42 18.24 -30.18 34.18
CA LYS A 42 18.05 -29.16 33.14
C LYS A 42 19.35 -28.71 32.46
N GLN A 43 20.54 -29.12 32.93
CA GLN A 43 21.81 -28.75 32.27
C GLN A 43 21.86 -29.27 30.84
N GLY A 44 21.35 -30.48 30.61
CA GLY A 44 21.25 -31.09 29.27
C GLY A 44 20.11 -30.54 28.41
N LEU A 45 19.24 -29.68 28.94
CA LEU A 45 18.16 -29.06 28.17
C LEU A 45 18.62 -27.70 27.64
N THR A 46 18.61 -27.55 26.33
CA THR A 46 18.84 -26.27 25.64
C THR A 46 17.53 -25.64 25.19
N CYS A 47 17.56 -24.34 24.96
CA CYS A 47 16.43 -23.61 24.42
C CYS A 47 16.04 -24.18 23.04
N GLN A 48 14.78 -24.54 22.86
CA GLN A 48 14.22 -25.11 21.62
C GLN A 48 14.14 -24.12 20.45
N TYR A 49 14.50 -22.85 20.65
CA TYR A 49 14.68 -21.91 19.55
C TYR A 49 16.06 -22.16 18.93
N PRO A 50 16.14 -22.71 17.70
CA PRO A 50 17.39 -23.28 17.16
C PRO A 50 18.62 -22.35 17.23
N PRO A 51 18.50 -21.02 16.99
CA PRO A 51 19.64 -20.10 17.08
C PRO A 51 20.19 -19.84 18.48
N CYS A 52 19.46 -20.21 19.54
CA CYS A 52 19.77 -19.77 20.91
C CYS A 52 20.86 -20.62 21.59
N GLY A 53 20.71 -21.95 21.61
CA GLY A 53 21.64 -22.87 22.28
C GLY A 53 21.77 -22.72 23.82
N ILE A 54 21.17 -21.70 24.45
CA ILE A 54 21.31 -21.43 25.89
C ILE A 54 20.70 -22.57 26.73
N SER A 55 21.43 -23.01 27.77
CA SER A 55 20.96 -23.98 28.76
C SER A 55 19.76 -23.45 29.57
N LEU A 56 18.78 -24.32 29.79
CA LEU A 56 17.60 -24.01 30.60
C LEU A 56 17.82 -24.26 32.10
N SER A 57 19.02 -24.70 32.51
CA SER A 57 19.40 -24.98 33.90
C SER A 57 19.03 -23.88 34.88
N ASN A 58 19.24 -22.62 34.51
CA ASN A 58 18.94 -21.46 35.36
C ASN A 58 17.54 -20.89 35.17
N THR A 59 16.66 -21.56 34.42
CA THR A 59 15.32 -21.06 34.09
C THR A 59 14.21 -21.90 34.71
N ARG A 60 13.08 -21.24 35.02
CA ARG A 60 11.84 -21.97 35.41
C ARG A 60 11.20 -22.69 34.22
N ASN A 61 11.48 -22.24 32.99
CA ASN A 61 10.93 -22.81 31.77
C ASN A 61 11.56 -24.17 31.41
N HIS A 62 10.84 -24.95 30.60
CA HIS A 62 11.26 -26.29 30.16
C HIS A 62 11.50 -26.40 28.65
N ARG A 63 11.20 -25.34 27.88
CA ARG A 63 11.31 -25.33 26.42
C ARG A 63 12.09 -24.13 25.87
N TYR A 64 11.90 -22.95 26.43
CA TYR A 64 12.52 -21.71 25.95
C TYR A 64 13.16 -20.94 27.10
N CYS A 65 14.31 -20.31 26.86
CA CYS A 65 15.00 -19.53 27.88
C CYS A 65 14.27 -18.21 28.22
N CYS A 66 13.50 -17.66 27.27
CA CYS A 66 12.75 -16.42 27.42
C CYS A 66 11.43 -16.42 26.61
N ASN A 67 10.56 -15.46 26.88
CA ASN A 67 9.31 -15.26 26.13
C ASN A 67 9.55 -14.88 24.67
N GLU A 68 10.63 -14.15 24.38
CA GLU A 68 10.98 -13.77 23.01
C GLU A 68 11.22 -15.00 22.14
N HIS A 69 12.06 -15.95 22.58
CA HIS A 69 12.33 -17.19 21.85
C HIS A 69 11.09 -18.08 21.71
N ARG A 70 10.22 -18.11 22.73
CA ARG A 70 8.91 -18.78 22.63
C ARG A 70 8.03 -18.15 21.55
N ASN A 71 8.07 -16.83 21.41
CA ASN A 71 7.28 -16.12 20.40
C ASN A 71 7.91 -16.32 19.01
N LYS A 72 9.23 -16.21 18.88
CA LYS A 72 9.98 -16.46 17.63
C LYS A 72 9.75 -17.87 17.10
N SER A 73 9.82 -18.89 17.96
CA SER A 73 9.56 -20.28 17.57
C SER A 73 8.13 -20.59 17.12
N ARG A 74 7.17 -19.68 17.37
CA ARG A 74 5.77 -19.81 16.95
C ARG A 74 5.49 -19.11 15.62
N ARG A 75 6.45 -18.35 15.09
CA ARG A 75 6.28 -17.60 13.85
C ARG A 75 6.23 -18.55 12.65
N LEU A 76 5.46 -18.16 11.65
CA LEU A 76 5.46 -18.83 10.35
C LEU A 76 6.74 -18.57 9.58
N ILE A 77 7.27 -17.34 9.71
CA ILE A 77 8.54 -16.90 9.13
C ILE A 77 9.31 -16.19 10.24
N ASP A 78 10.52 -16.66 10.51
CA ASP A 78 11.39 -16.07 11.53
C ASP A 78 12.25 -14.94 10.94
N ASP A 79 11.58 -13.86 10.55
CA ASP A 79 12.19 -12.62 10.07
C ASP A 79 11.47 -11.43 10.71
N ASP A 80 12.17 -10.68 11.56
CA ASP A 80 11.59 -9.54 12.30
C ASP A 80 11.07 -8.44 11.36
N ALA A 81 11.68 -8.25 10.19
CA ALA A 81 11.23 -7.26 9.22
C ALA A 81 9.91 -7.69 8.55
N ILE A 82 9.76 -8.97 8.22
CA ILE A 82 8.47 -9.51 7.72
C ILE A 82 7.38 -9.41 8.79
N VAL A 83 7.70 -9.69 10.06
CA VAL A 83 6.76 -9.54 11.19
C VAL A 83 6.30 -8.08 11.36
N ASN A 84 7.15 -7.11 11.03
CA ASN A 84 6.76 -5.70 11.02
C ASN A 84 5.96 -5.34 9.75
N LEU A 85 6.32 -5.89 8.59
CA LEU A 85 5.60 -5.68 7.33
C LEU A 85 4.13 -6.10 7.45
N VAL A 86 3.81 -7.23 8.07
CA VAL A 86 2.42 -7.70 8.19
C VAL A 86 1.53 -6.80 9.05
N LYS A 87 2.13 -5.90 9.84
CA LYS A 87 1.42 -4.87 10.62
C LYS A 87 1.28 -3.56 9.86
N HIS A 88 1.96 -3.41 8.73
CA HIS A 88 1.94 -2.19 7.93
C HIS A 88 0.60 -2.04 7.20
N SER A 89 0.14 -0.79 7.04
CA SER A 89 -1.15 -0.49 6.39
C SER A 89 -1.24 -1.04 4.97
N TYR A 90 -0.12 -1.04 4.23
CA TYR A 90 -0.06 -1.64 2.89
C TYR A 90 -0.38 -3.14 2.91
N TRP A 91 0.17 -3.89 3.87
CA TRP A 91 -0.15 -5.31 4.01
C TRP A 91 -1.63 -5.53 4.33
N ILE A 92 -2.15 -4.78 5.30
CA ILE A 92 -3.56 -4.86 5.70
C ILE A 92 -4.48 -4.55 4.51
N ASN A 93 -4.14 -3.56 3.70
CA ASN A 93 -4.90 -3.21 2.50
C ASN A 93 -4.82 -4.30 1.43
N VAL A 94 -3.66 -4.92 1.20
CA VAL A 94 -3.51 -6.07 0.30
C VAL A 94 -4.34 -7.26 0.78
N GLU A 95 -4.28 -7.57 2.08
CA GLU A 95 -5.07 -8.64 2.68
C GLU A 95 -6.58 -8.37 2.52
N SER A 96 -7.03 -7.15 2.77
CA SER A 96 -8.44 -6.78 2.56
C SER A 96 -8.85 -6.91 1.09
N LEU A 97 -7.99 -6.48 0.17
CA LEU A 97 -8.23 -6.53 -1.27
C LEU A 97 -8.36 -7.98 -1.77
N LEU A 98 -7.52 -8.90 -1.29
CA LEU A 98 -7.63 -10.32 -1.62
C LEU A 98 -8.83 -10.99 -0.95
N LYS A 99 -9.15 -10.65 0.31
CA LYS A 99 -10.35 -11.17 0.99
C LYS A 99 -11.66 -10.77 0.31
N ASN A 100 -11.68 -9.59 -0.30
CA ASN A 100 -12.84 -9.08 -1.03
C ASN A 100 -12.94 -9.62 -2.47
N ASN A 101 -11.92 -10.35 -2.94
CA ASN A 101 -11.98 -11.02 -4.24
C ASN A 101 -12.63 -12.40 -4.09
N PRO A 102 -13.58 -12.80 -4.95
CA PRO A 102 -14.22 -14.11 -4.86
C PRO A 102 -13.25 -15.29 -4.98
N LEU A 103 -12.06 -15.09 -5.56
CA LEU A 103 -11.05 -16.12 -5.71
C LEU A 103 -10.00 -16.15 -4.58
N GLY A 104 -9.94 -15.13 -3.71
CA GLY A 104 -8.94 -15.04 -2.66
C GLY A 104 -7.51 -15.14 -3.19
N ILE A 105 -6.75 -16.15 -2.74
CA ILE A 105 -5.40 -16.43 -3.24
C ILE A 105 -5.40 -16.81 -4.73
N GLY A 106 -6.48 -17.40 -5.26
CA GLY A 106 -6.60 -17.69 -6.70
C GLY A 106 -6.70 -16.45 -7.59
N SER A 107 -6.67 -15.24 -7.03
CA SER A 107 -6.59 -14.00 -7.82
C SER A 107 -5.16 -13.55 -8.12
N ILE A 108 -4.15 -14.15 -7.46
CA ILE A 108 -2.71 -13.93 -7.69
C ILE A 108 -2.09 -15.16 -8.34
N LYS A 109 -0.97 -14.98 -9.03
CA LYS A 109 -0.20 -16.06 -9.67
C LYS A 109 0.94 -16.55 -8.78
N SER A 110 1.55 -15.65 -8.00
CA SER A 110 2.67 -16.00 -7.12
C SER A 110 2.79 -15.02 -5.94
N PRO A 111 3.59 -15.35 -4.90
CA PRO A 111 3.89 -14.41 -3.82
C PRO A 111 4.50 -13.07 -4.29
N ASN A 112 5.11 -13.01 -5.48
CA ASN A 112 5.62 -11.76 -6.05
C ASN A 112 4.51 -10.75 -6.35
N ASP A 113 3.29 -11.20 -6.64
CA ASP A 113 2.17 -10.28 -6.83
C ASP A 113 1.87 -9.47 -5.55
N ILE A 114 2.14 -10.03 -4.37
CA ILE A 114 2.01 -9.31 -3.08
C ILE A 114 3.04 -8.20 -2.98
N VAL A 115 4.28 -8.48 -3.40
CA VAL A 115 5.38 -7.50 -3.45
C VAL A 115 5.01 -6.33 -4.35
N ASP A 116 4.46 -6.67 -5.51
CA ASP A 116 4.03 -5.72 -6.52
C ASP A 116 2.86 -4.86 -6.05
N LEU A 117 1.86 -5.44 -5.38
CA LEU A 117 0.78 -4.68 -4.76
C LEU A 117 1.29 -3.73 -3.66
N ILE A 118 2.25 -4.18 -2.83
CA ILE A 118 2.89 -3.31 -1.82
C ILE A 118 3.61 -2.13 -2.50
N ARG A 119 4.32 -2.37 -3.60
CA ARG A 119 4.98 -1.33 -4.40
C ARG A 119 3.98 -0.36 -5.03
N LEU A 120 2.82 -0.85 -5.49
CA LEU A 120 1.73 0.03 -5.96
C LEU A 120 1.22 0.93 -4.84
N TYR A 121 1.04 0.41 -3.61
CA TYR A 121 0.69 1.26 -2.47
C TYR A 121 1.77 2.30 -2.13
N GLN A 122 3.05 1.95 -2.23
CA GLN A 122 4.15 2.91 -2.06
C GLN A 122 4.11 4.02 -3.11
N ARG A 123 3.93 3.68 -4.39
CA ARG A 123 3.79 4.66 -5.49
C ARG A 123 2.56 5.54 -5.27
N LYS A 124 1.40 4.94 -4.97
CA LYS A 124 0.17 5.67 -4.63
C LYS A 124 0.40 6.68 -3.50
N ALA A 125 1.14 6.27 -2.47
CA ALA A 125 1.46 7.14 -1.34
C ALA A 125 2.33 8.34 -1.72
N ALA A 126 3.24 8.19 -2.69
CA ALA A 126 4.06 9.27 -3.21
C ALA A 126 3.22 10.32 -3.98
N HIS A 127 2.25 9.87 -4.79
CA HIS A 127 1.41 10.78 -5.59
C HIS A 127 0.32 11.48 -4.77
N GLN A 128 -0.28 10.83 -3.77
CA GLN A 128 -1.39 11.42 -3.01
C GLN A 128 -0.97 12.61 -2.13
N LYS A 129 0.33 12.78 -1.86
CA LYS A 129 0.94 13.82 -1.00
C LYS A 129 0.15 14.03 0.31
N ALA A 130 0.27 13.11 1.25
CA ALA A 130 -0.51 13.16 2.50
C ALA A 130 0.11 14.11 3.56
N TYR A 131 -0.74 14.84 4.27
CA TYR A 131 -0.37 15.88 5.24
C TYR A 131 -1.18 15.75 6.55
N ASN A 132 -0.72 16.39 7.62
CA ASN A 132 -1.46 16.51 8.90
C ASN A 132 -1.47 17.94 9.44
N THR A 133 -0.88 18.87 8.70
CA THR A 133 -0.75 20.28 9.05
C THR A 133 -1.12 21.13 7.84
N ILE A 134 -2.03 22.08 8.02
CA ILE A 134 -2.35 23.14 7.06
C ILE A 134 -2.09 24.46 7.77
N ASN A 135 -1.39 25.38 7.13
CA ASN A 135 -1.17 26.73 7.64
C ASN A 135 -0.55 26.79 9.04
N GLY A 136 0.43 25.91 9.29
CA GLY A 136 1.07 25.76 10.60
C GLY A 136 0.21 25.10 11.68
N LEU A 137 -1.08 24.84 11.42
CA LEU A 137 -2.03 24.25 12.35
C LEU A 137 -2.23 22.77 12.07
N ARG A 138 -2.18 21.96 13.14
CA ARG A 138 -2.42 20.52 13.06
C ARG A 138 -3.91 20.27 12.87
N ILE A 139 -4.25 19.38 11.97
CA ILE A 139 -5.65 19.09 11.65
C ILE A 139 -6.26 18.27 12.79
N THR A 140 -7.39 18.74 13.29
CA THR A 140 -8.12 18.13 14.39
C THR A 140 -9.43 17.52 13.92
N ASP A 141 -9.96 16.60 14.72
CA ASP A 141 -11.35 16.15 14.60
C ASP A 141 -12.34 17.21 15.13
N SER A 142 -13.63 16.85 15.14
CA SER A 142 -14.72 17.70 15.64
C SER A 142 -14.63 18.04 17.13
N TYR A 143 -13.79 17.34 17.90
CA TYR A 143 -13.57 17.57 19.33
C TYR A 143 -12.26 18.33 19.59
N GLY A 144 -11.56 18.78 18.54
CA GLY A 144 -10.29 19.50 18.67
C GLY A 144 -9.08 18.58 18.92
N VAL A 145 -9.23 17.26 18.76
CA VAL A 145 -8.14 16.30 18.97
C VAL A 145 -7.37 16.10 17.66
N PRO A 146 -6.02 16.16 17.66
CA PRO A 146 -5.23 15.93 16.45
C PRO A 146 -5.50 14.58 15.80
N LEU A 147 -5.72 14.59 14.49
CA LEU A 147 -5.92 13.36 13.73
C LEU A 147 -4.65 12.50 13.79
N LYS A 148 -4.85 11.20 14.06
CA LYS A 148 -3.77 10.18 14.07
C LYS A 148 -3.38 9.69 12.68
N ARG A 149 -4.12 10.10 11.64
CA ARG A 149 -3.90 9.71 10.24
C ARG A 149 -3.53 10.93 9.41
N LEU A 150 -2.76 10.70 8.34
CA LEU A 150 -2.52 11.72 7.33
C LEU A 150 -3.75 11.83 6.41
N ILE A 151 -4.04 13.05 5.97
CA ILE A 151 -5.06 13.35 4.97
C ILE A 151 -4.38 13.43 3.61
N PRO A 152 -4.83 12.67 2.59
CA PRO A 152 -4.29 12.79 1.23
C PRO A 152 -4.69 14.15 0.64
N TRP A 153 -3.75 14.83 -0.02
CA TRP A 153 -4.09 16.02 -0.81
C TRP A 153 -4.86 15.66 -2.06
N PHE A 154 -4.38 14.64 -2.77
CA PHE A 154 -5.00 14.07 -3.95
C PHE A 154 -5.45 12.65 -3.65
N GLU A 155 -6.76 12.40 -3.58
CA GLU A 155 -7.30 11.10 -3.14
C GLU A 155 -7.18 10.05 -4.26
N LEU A 156 -6.28 9.09 -4.06
CA LEU A 156 -5.97 8.03 -5.02
C LEU A 156 -6.35 6.64 -4.51
N GLU A 157 -6.78 5.78 -5.42
CA GLU A 157 -7.10 4.37 -5.17
C GLU A 157 -6.29 3.45 -6.09
N LEU A 158 -6.15 2.17 -5.69
CA LEU A 158 -5.72 1.12 -6.61
C LEU A 158 -6.99 0.61 -7.30
N CYS A 159 -7.14 0.95 -8.57
CA CYS A 159 -8.33 0.72 -9.35
C CYS A 159 -8.10 -0.47 -10.28
N HIS A 160 -8.92 -1.50 -10.15
CA HIS A 160 -8.84 -2.64 -11.06
C HIS A 160 -9.51 -2.31 -12.38
N ILE A 161 -8.81 -2.56 -13.48
CA ILE A 161 -9.38 -2.50 -14.83
C ILE A 161 -10.50 -3.54 -14.92
N TYR A 162 -10.21 -4.82 -14.63
CA TYR A 162 -11.27 -5.81 -14.40
C TYR A 162 -11.64 -5.85 -12.90
N PRO A 163 -12.88 -5.53 -12.50
CA PRO A 163 -13.25 -5.32 -11.10
C PRO A 163 -12.88 -6.48 -10.17
N ASN A 164 -12.28 -6.15 -9.03
CA ASN A 164 -11.87 -7.14 -8.01
C ASN A 164 -13.06 -7.96 -7.48
N SER A 165 -14.19 -7.30 -7.22
CA SER A 165 -15.43 -7.92 -6.74
C SER A 165 -16.04 -8.91 -7.74
N LYS A 166 -15.61 -8.89 -9.01
CA LYS A 166 -16.04 -9.78 -10.09
C LYS A 166 -15.00 -10.85 -10.47
N GLY A 167 -13.94 -10.99 -9.67
CA GLY A 167 -12.86 -11.95 -9.93
C GLY A 167 -11.75 -11.40 -10.81
N GLY A 168 -11.53 -10.09 -10.81
CA GLY A 168 -10.33 -9.48 -11.41
C GLY A 168 -9.05 -10.05 -10.81
N SER A 169 -8.02 -10.18 -11.63
CA SER A 169 -6.71 -10.62 -11.18
C SER A 169 -6.03 -9.51 -10.36
N ASN A 170 -5.37 -9.90 -9.27
CA ASN A 170 -4.60 -9.02 -8.40
C ASN A 170 -3.13 -8.98 -8.84
N THR A 171 -2.92 -8.66 -10.11
CA THR A 171 -1.61 -8.53 -10.76
C THR A 171 -1.38 -7.10 -11.23
N LEU A 172 -0.12 -6.70 -11.43
CA LEU A 172 0.26 -5.33 -11.82
C LEU A 172 -0.47 -4.79 -13.05
N ASN A 173 -0.72 -5.65 -14.04
CA ASN A 173 -1.26 -5.23 -15.33
C ASN A 173 -2.78 -5.04 -15.31
N ASN A 174 -3.46 -5.50 -14.25
CA ASN A 174 -4.91 -5.32 -14.09
C ASN A 174 -5.26 -4.18 -13.13
N ILE A 175 -4.27 -3.52 -12.53
CA ILE A 175 -4.48 -2.48 -11.52
C ILE A 175 -3.76 -1.22 -11.97
N ILE A 176 -4.44 -0.08 -11.87
CA ILE A 176 -3.85 1.25 -12.06
C ILE A 176 -4.05 2.12 -10.81
N ILE A 177 -3.17 3.11 -10.63
CA ILE A 177 -3.35 4.15 -9.63
C ILE A 177 -4.11 5.29 -10.28
N ALA A 178 -5.34 5.55 -9.82
CA ALA A 178 -6.19 6.57 -10.40
C ALA A 178 -6.95 7.37 -9.31
N PRO A 179 -7.52 8.55 -9.66
CA PRO A 179 -8.33 9.31 -8.73
C PRO A 179 -9.52 8.50 -8.22
N ALA A 180 -9.74 8.54 -6.90
CA ALA A 180 -10.84 7.82 -6.24
C ALA A 180 -12.21 8.18 -6.83
N LEU A 181 -12.40 9.46 -7.19
CA LEU A 181 -13.63 9.96 -7.80
C LEU A 181 -13.97 9.24 -9.12
N ILE A 182 -12.95 8.91 -9.92
CA ILE A 182 -13.12 8.21 -11.20
C ILE A 182 -13.50 6.75 -10.96
N ASN A 183 -12.80 6.08 -10.04
CA ASN A 183 -13.10 4.71 -9.67
C ASN A 183 -14.53 4.53 -9.16
N ARG A 184 -14.98 5.42 -8.27
CA ARG A 184 -16.35 5.42 -7.72
C ARG A 184 -17.41 5.57 -8.81
N LYS A 185 -17.09 6.30 -9.88
CA LYS A 185 -17.99 6.48 -11.02
C LYS A 185 -18.21 5.20 -11.84
N MET A 186 -17.21 4.32 -11.86
CA MET A 186 -17.27 3.03 -12.57
C MET A 186 -18.19 2.01 -11.89
N LYS A 187 -18.45 2.15 -10.57
CA LYS A 187 -19.36 1.28 -9.79
C LYS A 187 -19.11 -0.23 -9.98
N ASP A 188 -17.85 -0.66 -10.02
CA ASP A 188 -17.45 -2.06 -10.27
C ASP A 188 -18.01 -2.65 -11.58
N SER A 189 -18.27 -1.80 -12.58
CA SER A 189 -18.72 -2.26 -13.90
C SER A 189 -17.59 -2.98 -14.62
N VAL A 190 -17.91 -4.12 -15.25
CA VAL A 190 -16.94 -4.81 -16.10
C VAL A 190 -16.73 -3.97 -17.37
N PRO A 191 -15.47 -3.69 -17.76
CA PRO A 191 -15.17 -2.93 -18.96
C PRO A 191 -15.83 -3.52 -20.21
N VAL A 192 -16.45 -2.67 -21.03
CA VAL A 192 -17.02 -3.06 -22.32
C VAL A 192 -16.01 -2.68 -23.40
N CYS A 193 -15.18 -3.65 -23.79
CA CYS A 193 -14.10 -3.42 -24.74
C CYS A 193 -14.58 -3.76 -26.16
N THR A 194 -14.58 -2.80 -27.08
CA THR A 194 -14.92 -3.02 -28.49
C THR A 194 -13.75 -3.54 -29.33
N SER A 195 -12.51 -3.34 -28.88
CA SER A 195 -11.28 -3.78 -29.52
C SER A 195 -10.48 -4.68 -28.55
N GLY A 196 -9.81 -5.72 -29.05
CA GLY A 196 -8.99 -6.60 -28.22
C GLY A 196 -7.77 -5.85 -27.67
N GLY A 197 -7.84 -5.36 -26.42
CA GLY A 197 -6.80 -4.48 -25.87
C GLY A 197 -6.55 -4.65 -24.38
N VAL A 198 -5.50 -3.97 -23.89
CA VAL A 198 -5.01 -3.96 -22.50
C VAL A 198 -6.10 -3.49 -21.51
N PHE A 199 -7.04 -2.66 -21.96
CA PHE A 199 -8.08 -2.05 -21.12
C PHE A 199 -9.30 -2.95 -20.84
N ARG A 200 -9.39 -4.16 -21.42
CA ARG A 200 -10.42 -5.14 -21.00
C ARG A 200 -10.18 -5.70 -19.60
N GLY A 201 -8.99 -5.46 -19.06
CA GLY A 201 -8.50 -6.01 -17.81
C GLY A 201 -8.27 -7.52 -17.88
N ILE A 202 -7.91 -8.10 -16.74
CA ILE A 202 -7.54 -9.51 -16.61
C ILE A 202 -8.44 -10.14 -15.56
N LYS A 203 -9.33 -11.03 -16.00
CA LYS A 203 -10.08 -11.91 -15.10
C LYS A 203 -9.16 -13.04 -14.63
N ALA A 204 -9.14 -13.31 -13.34
CA ALA A 204 -8.43 -14.47 -12.82
C ALA A 204 -9.19 -15.77 -13.16
N VAL A 205 -8.43 -16.83 -13.46
CA VAL A 205 -8.95 -18.10 -14.01
C VAL A 205 -8.81 -19.27 -13.03
N ASP A 206 -8.14 -19.06 -11.90
CA ASP A 206 -7.86 -20.12 -10.94
C ASP A 206 -9.06 -20.47 -10.04
N VAL A 207 -8.91 -21.57 -9.31
CA VAL A 207 -9.90 -22.06 -8.35
C VAL A 207 -9.99 -21.10 -7.15
N PRO A 208 -11.20 -20.85 -6.60
CA PRO A 208 -11.34 -20.05 -5.39
C PRO A 208 -10.58 -20.63 -4.19
N ILE A 209 -9.65 -19.86 -3.63
CA ILE A 209 -8.90 -20.20 -2.42
C ILE A 209 -9.08 -19.06 -1.39
N PRO A 210 -10.12 -19.12 -0.55
CA PRO A 210 -10.45 -18.02 0.37
C PRO A 210 -9.43 -17.90 1.50
N ILE A 211 -9.14 -16.65 1.89
CA ILE A 211 -8.23 -16.35 3.02
C ILE A 211 -9.02 -16.43 4.34
N LYS A 212 -8.96 -17.59 5.00
CA LYS A 212 -9.69 -17.86 6.26
C LYS A 212 -9.08 -17.21 7.51
N TYR A 213 -7.77 -17.02 7.52
CA TYR A 213 -7.02 -16.47 8.66
C TYR A 213 -6.32 -15.17 8.24
N THR A 214 -5.00 -15.10 8.40
CA THR A 214 -4.14 -14.02 7.90
C THR A 214 -3.66 -14.31 6.49
N LEU A 215 -3.37 -13.27 5.69
CA LEU A 215 -2.75 -13.43 4.38
C LEU A 215 -1.43 -14.20 4.45
N LEU A 216 -0.60 -13.97 5.48
CA LEU A 216 0.72 -14.60 5.57
C LEU A 216 0.57 -16.12 5.70
N LYS A 217 -0.34 -16.57 6.56
CA LYS A 217 -0.68 -17.99 6.71
C LYS A 217 -1.16 -18.61 5.39
N ALA A 218 -2.09 -17.95 4.71
CA ALA A 218 -2.61 -18.44 3.43
C ALA A 218 -1.52 -18.57 2.36
N LEU A 219 -0.62 -17.59 2.27
CA LEU A 219 0.53 -17.66 1.36
C LEU A 219 1.49 -18.79 1.73
N THR A 220 1.82 -18.95 3.02
CA THR A 220 2.73 -20.01 3.47
C THR A 220 2.15 -21.40 3.30
N ASP A 221 0.82 -21.55 3.40
CA ASP A 221 0.13 -22.82 3.18
C ASP A 221 0.10 -23.19 1.70
N GLN A 222 -0.02 -22.19 0.81
CA GLN A 222 -0.09 -22.42 -0.64
C GLN A 222 1.28 -22.57 -1.30
N TYR A 223 2.26 -21.74 -0.94
CA TYR A 223 3.56 -21.63 -1.62
C TYR A 223 4.75 -22.05 -0.74
N GLY A 224 4.53 -22.29 0.56
CA GLY A 224 5.60 -22.62 1.49
C GLY A 224 6.34 -21.40 2.07
N ALA A 225 6.89 -21.56 3.27
CA ALA A 225 7.50 -20.46 4.02
C ALA A 225 8.75 -19.87 3.36
N LEU A 226 9.60 -20.70 2.75
CA LEU A 226 10.84 -20.27 2.11
C LEU A 226 10.57 -19.38 0.90
N GLU A 227 9.66 -19.80 0.02
CA GLU A 227 9.29 -19.03 -1.19
C GLU A 227 8.68 -17.68 -0.81
N VAL A 228 7.75 -17.67 0.15
CA VAL A 228 7.13 -16.44 0.65
C VAL A 228 8.18 -15.51 1.27
N GLN A 229 9.11 -16.03 2.06
CA GLN A 229 10.19 -15.22 2.65
C GLN A 229 11.09 -14.61 1.58
N GLN A 230 11.47 -15.39 0.56
CA GLN A 230 12.30 -14.92 -0.55
C GLN A 230 11.57 -13.82 -1.35
N ALA A 231 10.30 -14.04 -1.68
CA ALA A 231 9.49 -13.07 -2.41
C ALA A 231 9.35 -11.75 -1.63
N LEU A 232 9.06 -11.79 -0.32
CA LEU A 232 8.86 -10.58 0.48
C LEU A 232 10.16 -9.83 0.82
N SER A 233 11.31 -10.45 0.60
CA SER A 233 12.63 -9.86 0.92
C SER A 233 12.84 -8.43 0.40
N PRO A 234 12.47 -8.06 -0.84
CA PRO A 234 12.69 -6.72 -1.38
C PRO A 234 11.80 -5.63 -0.76
N VAL A 235 10.72 -6.00 -0.06
CA VAL A 235 9.74 -5.06 0.51
C VAL A 235 9.59 -5.20 2.02
N LYS A 236 10.36 -6.06 2.68
CA LYS A 236 10.24 -6.25 4.15
C LYS A 236 10.60 -5.01 4.98
N HIS A 237 11.31 -4.05 4.40
CA HIS A 237 11.70 -2.79 5.04
C HIS A 237 10.84 -1.60 4.57
N VAL A 238 9.51 -1.70 4.69
CA VAL A 238 8.63 -0.54 4.50
C VAL A 238 8.63 0.32 5.77
N ASN A 239 8.92 1.61 5.61
CA ASN A 239 8.93 2.56 6.72
C ASN A 239 7.52 2.98 7.10
N PHE A 240 7.17 2.85 8.39
CA PHE A 240 5.99 3.48 8.94
C PHE A 240 6.17 5.01 8.94
N LEU A 241 5.17 5.73 8.47
CA LEU A 241 5.14 7.18 8.62
C LEU A 241 4.84 7.51 10.09
N ALA A 242 5.82 8.13 10.75
CA ALA A 242 5.68 8.62 12.11
C ALA A 242 4.54 9.68 12.18
N PRO A 243 3.44 9.42 12.90
CA PRO A 243 2.26 10.28 12.89
C PRO A 243 2.47 11.58 13.65
N ASP A 244 3.41 11.62 14.60
CA ASP A 244 3.84 12.78 15.38
C ASP A 244 4.60 13.81 14.54
N VAL A 245 5.31 13.37 13.49
CA VAL A 245 6.03 14.25 12.57
C VAL A 245 5.07 15.17 11.82
N LEU A 246 5.36 16.47 11.87
CA LEU A 246 4.60 17.49 11.14
C LEU A 246 4.85 17.34 9.63
N ARG A 247 3.76 17.16 8.88
CA ARG A 247 3.75 17.08 7.42
C ARG A 247 2.84 18.17 6.89
N ARG A 248 3.46 19.22 6.37
CA ARG A 248 2.78 20.38 5.82
C ARG A 248 2.38 20.10 4.37
N LEU A 249 1.18 20.54 4.00
CA LEU A 249 0.83 20.66 2.60
C LEU A 249 1.53 21.89 2.02
N PHE A 250 2.36 21.71 1.01
CA PHE A 250 2.99 22.81 0.28
C PHE A 250 2.16 23.16 -0.95
N GLY A 251 2.08 24.46 -1.26
CA GLY A 251 1.53 24.93 -2.53
C GLY A 251 2.26 24.26 -3.70
N THR A 252 1.53 23.51 -4.52
CA THR A 252 2.06 22.94 -5.77
C THR A 252 1.63 23.84 -6.90
N ASN A 253 2.58 24.40 -7.66
CA ASN A 253 2.24 25.08 -8.91
C ASN A 253 1.81 24.00 -9.91
N ILE A 254 0.50 23.80 -10.05
CA ILE A 254 -0.08 22.78 -10.92
C ILE A 254 0.19 23.03 -12.41
N TYR A 255 0.46 24.27 -12.82
CA TYR A 255 0.81 24.60 -14.20
C TYR A 255 2.24 24.17 -14.56
N ALA A 256 3.16 24.21 -13.59
CA ALA A 256 4.52 23.70 -13.76
C ALA A 256 4.62 22.19 -13.47
N HIS A 257 3.82 21.68 -12.54
CA HIS A 257 3.88 20.30 -12.05
C HIS A 257 2.47 19.71 -11.90
N PRO A 258 1.76 19.40 -13.00
CA PRO A 258 0.40 18.90 -12.98
C PRO A 258 0.33 17.49 -12.37
N PRO A 259 -0.26 17.30 -11.17
CA PRO A 259 -0.26 16.01 -10.48
C PRO A 259 -0.97 14.86 -11.21
N MET A 260 -2.13 15.08 -11.86
CA MET A 260 -2.85 13.97 -12.49
C MET A 260 -2.19 13.53 -13.79
N LEU A 261 -1.75 14.49 -14.59
CA LEU A 261 -1.03 14.26 -15.83
C LEU A 261 0.32 13.55 -15.57
N LYS A 262 1.04 13.95 -14.52
CA LYS A 262 2.25 13.23 -14.08
C LYS A 262 1.93 11.78 -13.73
N LEU A 263 0.88 11.54 -12.93
CA LEU A 263 0.44 10.20 -12.58
C LEU A 263 0.07 9.39 -13.82
N LEU A 264 -0.67 9.97 -14.78
CA LEU A 264 -1.05 9.31 -16.01
C LEU A 264 0.19 8.85 -16.80
N LYS A 265 1.17 9.73 -17.01
CA LYS A 265 2.39 9.39 -17.76
C LYS A 265 3.16 8.23 -17.12
N GLU A 266 3.26 8.25 -15.80
CA GLU A 266 3.93 7.17 -15.05
C GLU A 266 3.16 5.84 -15.12
N GLU A 267 1.82 5.87 -15.09
CA GLU A 267 0.99 4.67 -15.22
C GLU A 267 0.97 4.11 -16.64
N VAL A 268 0.88 4.98 -17.66
CA VAL A 268 0.97 4.61 -19.07
C VAL A 268 2.34 3.99 -19.38
N SER A 269 3.43 4.58 -18.88
CA SER A 269 4.78 4.01 -18.99
C SER A 269 4.88 2.66 -18.27
N ARG A 270 4.34 2.53 -17.05
CA ARG A 270 4.34 1.27 -16.29
C ARG A 270 3.60 0.14 -17.03
N LEU A 271 2.56 0.47 -17.78
CA LEU A 271 1.78 -0.47 -18.59
C LEU A 271 2.36 -0.69 -19.99
N ASN A 272 3.51 -0.10 -20.33
CA ASN A 272 4.17 -0.16 -21.64
C ASN A 272 3.30 0.35 -22.80
N LEU A 273 2.48 1.37 -22.54
CA LEU A 273 1.62 2.00 -23.53
C LEU A 273 2.36 3.16 -24.22
N TRP A 274 3.45 2.83 -24.92
CA TRP A 274 4.41 3.82 -25.44
C TRP A 274 3.81 4.80 -26.45
N ASP A 275 2.93 4.34 -27.34
CA ASP A 275 2.27 5.21 -28.33
C ASP A 275 1.43 6.29 -27.63
N LEU A 276 0.65 5.90 -26.62
CA LEU A 276 -0.13 6.84 -25.83
C LEU A 276 0.78 7.79 -25.03
N LEU A 277 1.91 7.31 -24.50
CA LEU A 277 2.86 8.15 -23.77
C LEU A 277 3.44 9.26 -24.68
N GLU A 278 3.86 8.90 -25.89
CA GLU A 278 4.38 9.87 -26.88
C GLU A 278 3.30 10.88 -27.28
N SER A 279 2.07 10.44 -27.50
CA SER A 279 0.93 11.32 -27.75
C SER A 279 0.67 12.29 -26.59
N ILE A 280 0.72 11.81 -25.35
CA ILE A 280 0.60 12.66 -24.16
C ILE A 280 1.73 13.69 -24.12
N ASP A 281 2.98 13.27 -24.34
CA ASP A 281 4.13 14.18 -24.37
C ASP A 281 3.94 15.31 -25.38
N HIS A 282 3.38 14.99 -26.54
CA HIS A 282 3.10 15.99 -27.56
C HIS A 282 1.97 16.93 -27.17
N ILE A 283 0.85 16.40 -26.67
CA ILE A 283 -0.28 17.20 -26.16
C ILE A 283 0.19 18.21 -25.12
N THR A 284 1.05 17.78 -24.20
CA THR A 284 1.51 18.63 -23.09
C THR A 284 2.40 19.79 -23.52
N LYS A 285 3.06 19.68 -24.67
CA LYS A 285 3.92 20.74 -25.25
C LYS A 285 3.16 21.62 -26.25
N SER A 286 1.97 21.19 -26.64
CA SER A 286 1.17 21.81 -27.67
C SER A 286 0.21 22.83 -27.05
N PRO A 287 0.20 24.10 -27.49
CA PRO A 287 -0.76 25.11 -27.03
C PRO A 287 -2.18 24.85 -27.56
N TRP A 288 -2.37 23.82 -28.38
CA TRP A 288 -3.56 23.64 -29.21
C TRP A 288 -4.66 22.78 -28.56
N LEU A 289 -4.33 21.95 -27.56
CA LEU A 289 -5.32 21.23 -26.77
C LEU A 289 -5.59 22.01 -25.47
N SER A 290 -6.77 22.61 -25.35
CA SER A 290 -7.22 23.29 -24.14
C SER A 290 -8.01 22.31 -23.29
N ALA A 291 -7.32 21.52 -22.48
CA ALA A 291 -7.92 20.48 -21.64
C ALA A 291 -8.13 20.93 -20.18
N GLY A 292 -8.66 22.13 -19.98
CA GLY A 292 -8.78 22.76 -18.65
C GLY A 292 -7.43 23.07 -18.00
N PRO A 293 -7.36 23.21 -16.66
CA PRO A 293 -6.13 23.64 -15.99
C PRO A 293 -4.95 22.72 -16.29
N ALA A 294 -3.91 23.25 -16.94
CA ALA A 294 -2.65 22.56 -17.20
C ALA A 294 -2.79 21.18 -17.89
N ASN A 295 -3.80 21.00 -18.74
CA ASN A 295 -4.14 19.73 -19.39
C ASN A 295 -4.54 18.58 -18.44
N GLU A 296 -4.90 18.90 -17.20
CA GLU A 296 -5.28 17.90 -16.20
C GLU A 296 -6.60 17.19 -16.53
N LEU A 297 -7.54 17.85 -17.22
CA LEU A 297 -8.82 17.21 -17.57
C LEU A 297 -8.67 16.17 -18.68
N PHE A 298 -7.64 16.28 -19.51
CA PHE A 298 -7.26 15.18 -20.40
C PHE A 298 -6.87 13.95 -19.58
N ALA A 299 -6.12 14.12 -18.49
CA ALA A 299 -5.75 13.01 -17.63
C ALA A 299 -6.97 12.38 -16.93
N VAL A 300 -7.94 13.19 -16.53
CA VAL A 300 -9.22 12.72 -16.01
C VAL A 300 -9.97 11.85 -17.04
N ALA A 301 -10.09 12.34 -18.29
CA ALA A 301 -10.71 11.59 -19.38
C ALA A 301 -9.97 10.27 -19.65
N ALA A 302 -8.64 10.33 -19.71
CA ALA A 302 -7.81 9.16 -19.96
C ALA A 302 -7.96 8.09 -18.86
N PHE A 303 -7.92 8.45 -17.57
CA PHE A 303 -8.15 7.48 -16.49
C PHE A 303 -9.53 6.85 -16.54
N HIS A 304 -10.56 7.64 -16.88
CA HIS A 304 -11.91 7.12 -17.04
C HIS A 304 -12.00 6.14 -18.23
N ALA A 305 -11.38 6.48 -19.36
CA ALA A 305 -11.31 5.59 -20.52
C ALA A 305 -10.55 4.29 -20.20
N MET A 306 -9.43 4.37 -19.49
CA MET A 306 -8.65 3.19 -19.08
C MET A 306 -9.49 2.22 -18.23
N LEU A 307 -10.33 2.75 -17.33
CA LEU A 307 -11.18 1.93 -16.46
C LEU A 307 -12.47 1.46 -17.14
N ASN A 308 -12.99 2.19 -18.13
CA ASN A 308 -14.21 1.78 -18.85
C ASN A 308 -13.98 0.79 -19.99
N GLY A 309 -12.71 0.45 -20.26
CA GLY A 309 -12.32 -0.44 -21.34
C GLY A 309 -12.13 0.26 -22.67
N ASP A 310 -11.90 1.57 -22.63
CA ASP A 310 -11.85 2.46 -23.77
C ASP A 310 -13.06 2.30 -24.70
N ALA A 311 -14.26 2.25 -24.11
CA ALA A 311 -15.50 1.88 -24.81
C ALA A 311 -15.85 2.78 -26.00
N ASP A 312 -15.40 4.05 -25.99
CA ASP A 312 -15.58 5.00 -27.08
C ASP A 312 -14.30 5.22 -27.90
N LYS A 313 -13.29 4.35 -27.74
CA LYS A 313 -11.99 4.42 -28.45
C LYS A 313 -11.23 5.72 -28.22
N PHE A 314 -11.46 6.39 -27.10
CA PHE A 314 -10.81 7.64 -26.76
C PHE A 314 -9.29 7.49 -26.74
N LEU A 315 -8.77 6.48 -26.02
CA LEU A 315 -7.34 6.21 -25.94
C LEU A 315 -6.77 5.67 -27.24
N GLU A 316 -7.52 4.85 -27.97
CA GLU A 316 -7.14 4.36 -29.31
C GLU A 316 -6.92 5.54 -30.28
N ILE A 317 -7.87 6.48 -30.34
CA ILE A 317 -7.77 7.69 -31.17
C ILE A 317 -6.56 8.55 -30.77
N PHE A 318 -6.40 8.81 -29.47
CA PHE A 318 -5.26 9.61 -28.99
C PHE A 318 -3.91 8.89 -29.14
N SER A 319 -3.87 7.56 -29.13
CA SER A 319 -2.67 6.80 -29.47
C SER A 319 -2.29 6.97 -30.95
N GLY A 320 -3.30 7.04 -31.83
CA GLY A 320 -3.12 7.30 -33.26
C GLY A 320 -2.52 8.68 -33.60
N LEU A 321 -2.61 9.65 -32.69
CA LEU A 321 -2.01 10.98 -32.84
C LEU A 321 -0.52 10.91 -33.22
N ARG A 322 0.21 9.94 -32.67
CA ARG A 322 1.62 9.69 -33.01
C ARG A 322 1.83 9.48 -34.51
N GLU A 323 1.06 8.59 -35.11
CA GLU A 323 1.21 8.29 -36.54
C GLU A 323 0.74 9.45 -37.40
N ASP A 324 -0.35 10.11 -37.01
CA ASP A 324 -0.84 11.31 -37.69
C ASP A 324 0.22 12.42 -37.71
N MET A 325 0.95 12.61 -36.61
CA MET A 325 2.09 13.52 -36.55
C MET A 325 3.21 13.10 -37.51
N ASN A 326 3.60 11.82 -37.50
CA ASN A 326 4.67 11.31 -38.34
C ASN A 326 4.35 11.42 -39.83
N VAL A 327 3.12 11.09 -40.23
CA VAL A 327 2.65 11.22 -41.62
C VAL A 327 2.64 12.69 -42.04
N ARG A 328 2.06 13.58 -41.22
CA ARG A 328 1.95 14.99 -41.60
C ARG A 328 3.28 15.71 -41.59
N ALA A 329 4.20 15.37 -40.68
CA ALA A 329 5.56 15.88 -40.70
C ALA A 329 6.31 15.47 -41.98
N ARG A 330 6.17 14.21 -42.43
CA ARG A 330 6.71 13.74 -43.72
C ARG A 330 6.11 14.50 -44.91
N ASP A 331 4.81 14.75 -44.87
CA ASP A 331 4.07 15.48 -45.90
C ASP A 331 4.21 17.02 -45.83
N GLN A 332 4.96 17.57 -44.87
CA GLN A 332 5.03 19.01 -44.57
C GLN A 332 3.65 19.67 -44.32
N LYS A 333 2.69 18.91 -43.79
CA LYS A 333 1.33 19.38 -43.46
C LYS A 333 1.22 19.71 -41.99
N THR A 334 0.39 20.69 -41.67
CA THR A 334 -0.02 20.97 -40.29
C THR A 334 -0.99 19.91 -39.76
N LEU A 335 -0.80 19.54 -38.50
CA LEU A 335 -1.73 18.69 -37.76
C LEU A 335 -2.99 19.50 -37.40
N ILE A 336 -4.16 18.89 -37.56
CA ILE A 336 -5.45 19.52 -37.24
C ILE A 336 -5.81 19.12 -35.80
N TYR A 337 -5.43 19.95 -34.84
CA TYR A 337 -5.71 19.70 -33.42
C TYR A 337 -7.19 19.88 -33.05
N ALA A 338 -7.96 20.58 -33.88
CA ALA A 338 -9.38 20.82 -33.66
C ALA A 338 -10.19 19.50 -33.54
N ASP A 339 -9.79 18.47 -34.28
CA ASP A 339 -10.46 17.17 -34.23
C ASP A 339 -10.25 16.50 -32.87
N TYR A 340 -9.02 16.51 -32.35
CA TYR A 340 -8.70 15.98 -31.02
C TYR A 340 -9.34 16.79 -29.89
N GLN A 341 -9.40 18.12 -30.03
CA GLN A 341 -10.13 18.97 -29.08
C GLN A 341 -11.62 18.61 -29.06
N ASN A 342 -12.26 18.50 -30.22
CA ASN A 342 -13.67 18.12 -30.32
C ASN A 342 -13.94 16.74 -29.70
N ILE A 343 -13.04 15.78 -29.89
CA ILE A 343 -13.16 14.45 -29.27
C ILE A 343 -13.10 14.55 -27.75
N LEU A 344 -12.17 15.35 -27.22
CA LEU A 344 -12.07 15.58 -25.78
C LEU A 344 -13.31 16.30 -25.23
N ASP A 345 -13.79 17.34 -25.91
CA ASP A 345 -14.98 18.10 -25.51
C ASP A 345 -16.20 17.19 -25.45
N GLN A 346 -16.43 16.39 -26.50
CA GLN A 346 -17.52 15.42 -26.54
C GLN A 346 -17.42 14.38 -25.43
N TYR A 347 -16.22 13.89 -25.14
CA TYR A 347 -15.99 12.93 -24.06
C TYR A 347 -16.33 13.54 -22.69
N MET A 348 -15.87 14.77 -22.44
CA MET A 348 -16.09 15.47 -21.18
C MET A 348 -17.56 15.84 -20.95
N VAL A 349 -18.26 16.29 -21.99
CA VAL A 349 -19.71 16.51 -21.93
C VAL A 349 -20.44 15.20 -21.65
N ARG A 350 -20.15 14.14 -22.42
CA ARG A 350 -20.87 12.86 -22.32
C ARG A 350 -20.73 12.21 -20.95
N TYR A 351 -19.51 12.13 -20.44
CA TYR A 351 -19.27 11.40 -19.19
C TYR A 351 -19.34 12.28 -17.97
N PHE A 352 -18.87 13.53 -18.05
CA PHE A 352 -18.72 14.42 -16.88
C PHE A 352 -19.71 15.58 -16.86
N ASN A 353 -20.52 15.76 -17.90
CA ASN A 353 -21.41 16.91 -18.05
C ASN A 353 -20.63 18.23 -17.88
N LEU A 354 -19.44 18.28 -18.49
CA LEU A 354 -18.51 19.40 -18.38
C LEU A 354 -18.21 19.94 -19.77
N ASP A 355 -18.53 21.22 -19.97
CA ASP A 355 -18.10 22.00 -21.13
C ASP A 355 -16.69 22.56 -20.86
N LEU A 356 -15.73 22.25 -21.73
CA LEU A 356 -14.34 22.71 -21.58
C LEU A 356 -14.15 24.19 -21.96
N HIS A 357 -15.14 24.82 -22.56
CA HIS A 357 -15.14 26.26 -22.82
C HIS A 357 -15.55 27.09 -21.60
N ASP A 358 -16.22 26.49 -20.60
CA ASP A 358 -16.52 27.12 -19.32
C ASP A 358 -15.37 26.93 -18.32
N GLN A 359 -14.48 27.92 -18.27
CA GLN A 359 -13.31 27.90 -17.41
C GLN A 359 -13.65 27.83 -15.91
N GLU A 360 -14.73 28.49 -15.45
CA GLU A 360 -15.12 28.44 -14.04
C GLU A 360 -15.60 27.03 -13.68
N ALA A 361 -16.40 26.40 -14.55
CA ALA A 361 -16.83 25.01 -14.37
C ALA A 361 -15.63 24.04 -14.38
N CYS A 362 -14.67 24.21 -15.31
CA CYS A 362 -13.46 23.39 -15.34
C CYS A 362 -12.65 23.48 -14.05
N ASN A 363 -12.46 24.70 -13.52
CA ASN A 363 -11.73 24.92 -12.27
C ASN A 363 -12.44 24.29 -11.06
N ILE A 364 -13.77 24.44 -10.97
CA ILE A 364 -14.57 23.84 -9.91
C ILE A 364 -14.51 22.32 -9.97
N PHE A 365 -14.65 21.74 -11.17
CA PHE A 365 -14.56 20.30 -11.37
C PHE A 365 -13.18 19.75 -11.02
N TYR A 366 -12.09 20.38 -11.48
CA TYR A 366 -10.73 19.99 -11.12
C TYR A 366 -10.47 20.05 -9.61
N ASN A 367 -10.97 21.09 -8.94
CA ASN A 367 -10.84 21.24 -7.49
C ASN A 367 -11.54 20.13 -6.69
N SER A 368 -12.54 19.44 -7.26
CA SER A 368 -13.27 18.36 -6.58
C SER A 368 -12.41 17.12 -6.28
N PHE A 369 -11.26 16.98 -6.95
CA PHE A 369 -10.33 15.86 -6.75
C PHE A 369 -9.35 16.07 -5.57
N PHE A 370 -9.35 17.26 -4.97
CA PHE A 370 -8.39 17.65 -3.94
C PHE A 370 -9.08 17.98 -2.63
N THR A 371 -8.48 17.55 -1.51
CA THR A 371 -8.97 17.91 -0.17
C THR A 371 -8.76 19.39 0.15
N VAL A 372 -7.69 19.98 -0.38
CA VAL A 372 -7.41 21.42 -0.37
C VAL A 372 -7.28 21.88 -1.81
N LYS A 373 -8.13 22.82 -2.20
CA LYS A 373 -8.26 23.31 -3.58
C LYS A 373 -6.95 23.95 -4.06
N PRO A 374 -6.32 23.47 -5.15
CA PRO A 374 -5.14 24.12 -5.73
C PRO A 374 -5.44 25.43 -6.44
N LEU A 375 -6.69 25.64 -6.87
CA LEU A 375 -7.11 26.82 -7.62
C LEU A 375 -8.31 27.49 -6.98
N ASP A 376 -8.43 28.80 -7.14
CA ASP A 376 -9.71 29.47 -6.97
C ASP A 376 -10.59 29.24 -8.21
N LYS A 377 -11.82 29.77 -8.19
CA LYS A 377 -12.78 29.62 -9.30
C LYS A 377 -12.33 30.31 -10.60
N ARG A 378 -11.40 31.26 -10.52
CA ARG A 378 -10.82 32.01 -11.64
C ARG A 378 -9.56 31.35 -12.20
N GLY A 379 -9.10 30.24 -11.61
CA GLY A 379 -7.88 29.54 -12.03
C GLY A 379 -6.60 30.14 -11.42
N ILE A 380 -6.70 30.94 -10.36
CA ILE A 380 -5.53 31.47 -9.65
C ILE A 380 -5.06 30.44 -8.63
N LEU A 381 -3.75 30.18 -8.58
CA LEU A 381 -3.14 29.27 -7.61
C LEU A 381 -3.44 29.69 -6.17
N VAL A 382 -4.00 28.77 -5.39
CA VAL A 382 -4.19 28.93 -3.94
C VAL A 382 -2.97 28.36 -3.24
N THR A 383 -2.29 29.18 -2.45
CA THR A 383 -1.20 28.74 -1.59
C THR A 383 -1.75 28.48 -0.18
N PRO A 384 -1.67 27.23 0.33
CA PRO A 384 -1.88 26.97 1.75
C PRO A 384 -0.80 27.75 2.51
N SER A 385 -1.20 28.76 3.29
CA SER A 385 -0.36 29.76 3.96
C SER A 385 0.23 29.25 5.26
#